data_AF-A0A547LX18-F1
#
_entry.id   AF-A0A547LX18-F1
#
_cell.length_a   1.000
_cell.length_b   1.000
_cell.length_c   1.000
_cell.angle_alpha   90.00
_cell.angle_beta   90.00
_cell.angle_gamma   90.00
#
_symmetry.space_group_name_H-M   'P 1'
#
loop_
_entity.id
_entity.type
_entity.pdbx_description
1 polymer ?
#
loop_
_entity_poly.entity_id
_entity_poly.type
_entity_poly.pdbx_seq_one_letter_code
_entity_poly.pdbx_strand_id
1 'polypeptide(L)'
;MDWNKRHRGYDMSAAEWVARVPNELDVDAVGLWQIIPVGRHEFGLDGVDLETFTKAALKGLLAKGAIPITGRDKIWVAEHKYGSRPEEIIETVVKIWLSKNMREPDVGDVWFGTSVVLEE
;
A
#
# COMPACT_ATOMS: atom_id res chain seq x y z
N MET A 1 10.71 -3.51 13.69
CA MET A 1 11.16 -2.57 12.65
C MET A 1 11.80 -1.33 13.26
N ASP A 2 12.98 -0.97 12.76
CA ASP A 2 13.60 0.34 12.99
C ASP A 2 12.96 1.40 12.06
N TRP A 3 12.15 2.28 12.65
CA TRP A 3 11.45 3.35 11.92
C TRP A 3 12.37 4.49 11.45
N ASN A 4 13.59 4.58 11.97
CA ASN A 4 14.58 5.58 11.56
C ASN A 4 15.42 5.12 10.36
N LYS A 5 15.24 3.88 9.90
CA LYS A 5 15.93 3.34 8.73
C LYS A 5 15.74 4.27 7.53
N ARG A 6 16.85 4.63 6.89
CA ARG A 6 16.88 5.62 5.81
C ARG A 6 16.58 4.97 4.46
N HIS A 7 15.79 5.68 3.66
CA HIS A 7 15.53 5.33 2.27
C HIS A 7 16.85 5.40 1.48
N ARG A 8 17.07 4.45 0.56
CA ARG A 8 18.32 4.37 -0.21
C ARG A 8 18.58 5.60 -1.09
N GLY A 9 17.54 6.07 -1.79
CA GLY A 9 17.63 7.22 -2.70
C GLY A 9 17.24 8.59 -2.13
N TYR A 10 16.66 8.65 -0.92
CA TYR A 10 16.11 9.89 -0.36
C TYR A 10 16.55 10.08 1.08
N ASP A 11 16.77 11.32 1.49
CA ASP A 11 17.09 11.66 2.87
C ASP A 11 15.83 11.62 3.76
N MET A 12 15.17 10.48 3.81
CA MET A 12 13.88 10.24 4.48
C MET A 12 13.90 8.93 5.26
N SER A 13 13.33 8.92 6.47
CA SER A 13 13.14 7.73 7.29
C SER A 13 11.89 6.95 6.87
N ALA A 14 11.81 5.68 7.25
CA ALA A 14 10.63 4.87 7.01
C ALA A 14 9.37 5.45 7.68
N ALA A 15 9.49 6.04 8.88
CA ALA A 15 8.39 6.73 9.54
C ALA A 15 7.89 7.93 8.71
N GLU A 16 8.80 8.78 8.23
CA GLU A 16 8.44 9.93 7.41
C GLU A 16 7.79 9.51 6.10
N TRP A 17 8.28 8.44 5.47
CA TRP A 17 7.72 7.91 4.24
C TRP A 17 6.30 7.40 4.44
N VAL A 18 6.08 6.57 5.46
CA VAL A 18 4.74 6.04 5.81
C VAL A 18 3.77 7.17 6.15
N ALA A 19 4.22 8.20 6.85
CA ALA A 19 3.40 9.37 7.17
C ALA A 19 3.00 10.19 5.93
N ARG A 20 3.80 10.13 4.85
CA ARG A 20 3.56 10.89 3.62
C ARG A 20 2.78 10.12 2.57
N VAL A 21 2.85 8.79 2.52
CA VAL A 21 2.18 8.00 1.48
C VAL A 21 0.69 8.32 1.31
N PRO A 22 -0.11 8.60 2.38
CA PRO A 22 -1.52 8.92 2.20
C PRO A 22 -1.80 10.30 1.61
N ASN A 23 -0.79 11.16 1.50
CA ASN A 23 -0.94 12.46 0.83
C ASN A 23 -1.01 12.31 -0.70
N GLU A 24 -0.53 11.18 -1.25
CA GLU A 24 -0.67 10.89 -2.68
C GLU A 24 -2.14 10.81 -3.09
N LEU A 25 -3.02 10.36 -2.19
CA LEU A 25 -4.48 10.25 -2.42
C LEU A 25 -5.16 11.59 -2.75
N ASP A 26 -4.51 12.72 -2.48
CA ASP A 26 -5.01 14.04 -2.85
C ASP A 26 -4.75 14.35 -4.35
N VAL A 27 -3.96 13.50 -5.03
CA VAL A 27 -3.53 13.64 -6.43
C VAL A 27 -3.90 12.40 -7.25
N ASP A 28 -3.61 11.19 -6.76
CA ASP A 28 -3.84 9.91 -7.46
C ASP A 28 -4.01 8.73 -6.48
N ALA A 29 -4.55 7.62 -6.98
CA ALA A 29 -4.59 6.36 -6.24
C ALA A 29 -3.17 5.81 -5.99
N VAL A 30 -3.01 5.05 -4.91
CA VAL A 30 -1.73 4.44 -4.52
C VAL A 30 -1.73 2.95 -4.83
N GLY A 31 -0.88 2.53 -5.75
CA GLY A 31 -0.68 1.13 -6.10
C GLY A 31 0.08 0.38 -5.01
N LEU A 32 -0.25 -0.89 -4.78
CA LEU A 32 0.52 -1.72 -3.85
C LEU A 32 1.98 -1.92 -4.30
N TRP A 33 2.21 -1.83 -5.62
CA TRP A 33 3.54 -1.79 -6.26
C TRP A 33 4.38 -0.57 -5.85
N GLN A 34 3.79 0.48 -5.29
CA GLN A 34 4.54 1.62 -4.73
C GLN A 34 4.91 1.39 -3.26
N ILE A 35 4.26 0.46 -2.56
CA ILE A 35 4.44 0.26 -1.11
C ILE A 35 5.41 -0.89 -0.84
N ILE A 36 5.10 -2.09 -1.32
CA ILE A 36 5.88 -3.29 -0.99
C ILE A 36 7.30 -3.21 -1.58
N PRO A 37 7.48 -2.87 -2.87
CA PRO A 37 8.81 -2.63 -3.44
C PRO A 37 9.61 -1.55 -2.71
N VAL A 38 9.00 -0.45 -2.26
CA VAL A 38 9.72 0.59 -1.50
C VAL A 38 10.21 0.03 -0.15
N GLY A 39 9.34 -0.67 0.59
CA GLY A 39 9.75 -1.34 1.83
C GLY A 39 10.92 -2.30 1.59
N ARG A 40 10.85 -3.11 0.54
CA ARG A 40 11.87 -4.13 0.26
C ARG A 40 13.17 -3.58 -0.29
N HIS A 41 13.12 -2.73 -1.30
CA HIS A 41 14.30 -2.35 -2.09
C HIS A 41 14.92 -1.05 -1.63
N GLU A 42 14.10 -0.10 -1.16
CA GLU A 42 14.58 1.21 -0.76
C GLU A 42 14.88 1.28 0.73
N PHE A 43 14.12 0.56 1.54
CA PHE A 43 14.41 0.39 2.96
C PHE A 43 15.05 -0.96 3.29
N GLY A 44 15.20 -1.91 2.36
CA GLY A 44 15.86 -3.19 2.68
C GLY A 44 15.12 -4.03 3.73
N LEU A 45 13.79 -3.91 3.81
CA LEU A 45 12.98 -4.63 4.79
C LEU A 45 12.57 -6.01 4.28
N ASP A 46 12.50 -6.97 5.19
CA ASP A 46 11.99 -8.30 4.92
C ASP A 46 11.15 -8.82 6.09
N GLY A 47 10.54 -10.00 5.90
CA GLY A 47 9.77 -10.70 6.94
C GLY A 47 8.79 -9.80 7.71
N VAL A 48 8.91 -9.85 9.04
CA VAL A 48 8.05 -9.09 9.97
C VAL A 48 8.21 -7.58 9.82
N ASP A 49 9.37 -7.10 9.43
CA ASP A 49 9.61 -5.66 9.27
C ASP A 49 8.92 -5.12 8.00
N LEU A 50 8.99 -5.86 6.88
CA LEU A 50 8.24 -5.52 5.67
C LEU A 50 6.73 -5.60 5.90
N GLU A 51 6.28 -6.61 6.65
CA GLU A 51 4.88 -6.73 7.06
C GLU A 51 4.43 -5.54 7.90
N THR A 52 5.21 -5.16 8.91
CA THR A 52 4.90 -4.02 9.80
C THR A 52 4.84 -2.71 9.03
N PHE A 53 5.81 -2.48 8.14
CA PHE A 53 5.84 -1.31 7.26
C PHE A 53 4.61 -1.25 6.35
N THR A 54 4.28 -2.36 5.68
CA THR A 54 3.14 -2.45 4.78
C THR A 54 1.83 -2.19 5.51
N LYS A 55 1.63 -2.80 6.69
CA LYS A 55 0.44 -2.55 7.53
C LYS A 55 0.29 -1.08 7.90
N ALA A 56 1.39 -0.41 8.26
CA ALA A 56 1.36 1.00 8.66
C ALA A 56 1.01 1.92 7.48
N ALA A 57 1.57 1.67 6.29
CA ALA A 57 1.24 2.39 5.07
C ALA A 57 -0.25 2.22 4.70
N LEU A 58 -0.74 0.98 4.66
CA LEU A 58 -2.14 0.68 4.37
C LEU A 58 -3.09 1.32 5.38
N LYS A 59 -2.75 1.29 6.68
CA LYS A 59 -3.53 1.96 7.72
C LYS A 59 -3.68 3.46 7.46
N GLY A 60 -2.60 4.12 7.02
CA GLY A 60 -2.64 5.53 6.66
C GLY A 60 -3.58 5.81 5.48
N LEU A 61 -3.54 4.98 4.44
CA LEU A 61 -4.41 5.11 3.26
C LEU A 61 -5.88 4.92 3.63
N LEU A 62 -6.20 3.85 4.36
CA LEU A 62 -7.57 3.53 4.78
C LEU A 62 -8.12 4.59 5.76
N ALA A 63 -7.28 5.19 6.60
CA ALA A 63 -7.69 6.27 7.49
C ALA A 63 -8.08 7.56 6.73
N LYS A 64 -7.57 7.76 5.51
CA LYS A 64 -8.01 8.83 4.59
C LYS A 64 -9.25 8.45 3.77
N GLY A 65 -9.87 7.30 4.03
CA GLY A 65 -11.07 6.84 3.32
C GLY A 65 -10.76 6.16 1.99
N ALA A 66 -9.51 5.79 1.73
CA ALA A 66 -9.21 4.94 0.58
C ALA A 66 -9.80 3.55 0.76
N ILE A 67 -10.15 2.91 -0.36
CA ILE A 67 -10.56 1.51 -0.42
C ILE A 67 -9.73 0.77 -1.48
N PRO A 68 -9.61 -0.56 -1.39
CA PRO A 68 -9.01 -1.35 -2.45
C PRO A 68 -9.79 -1.17 -3.76
N ILE A 69 -9.09 -0.85 -4.83
CA ILE A 69 -9.62 -0.73 -6.18
C ILE A 69 -8.75 -1.50 -7.18
N THR A 70 -9.32 -1.83 -8.33
CA THR A 70 -8.59 -2.41 -9.45
C THR A 70 -9.10 -1.82 -10.76
N GLY A 71 -8.23 -1.74 -11.78
CA GLY A 71 -8.61 -1.26 -13.10
C GLY A 71 -9.31 -2.35 -13.89
N ARG A 72 -10.52 -2.08 -14.39
CA ARG A 72 -11.22 -2.92 -15.38
C ARG A 72 -11.68 -2.05 -16.52
N ASP A 73 -11.35 -2.39 -17.76
CA ASP A 73 -11.83 -1.67 -18.96
C ASP A 73 -11.67 -0.14 -18.90
N LYS A 74 -10.54 0.33 -18.33
CA LYS A 74 -10.18 1.75 -18.09
C LYS A 74 -10.97 2.48 -17.00
N ILE A 75 -11.81 1.79 -16.25
CA ILE A 75 -12.50 2.33 -15.07
C ILE A 75 -11.93 1.71 -13.80
N TRP A 76 -11.90 2.50 -12.73
CA TRP A 76 -11.60 1.99 -11.40
C TRP A 76 -12.86 1.35 -10.80
N VAL A 77 -12.69 0.17 -10.21
CA VAL A 77 -13.77 -0.52 -9.49
C VAL A 77 -13.31 -0.97 -8.12
N ALA A 78 -14.21 -0.91 -7.14
CA ALA A 78 -13.96 -1.42 -5.81
C ALA A 78 -13.62 -2.92 -5.84
N GLU A 79 -12.57 -3.31 -5.12
CA GLU A 79 -12.07 -4.68 -5.04
C GLU A 79 -12.42 -5.30 -3.67
N HIS A 80 -13.58 -5.93 -3.62
CA HIS A 80 -14.16 -6.45 -2.37
C HIS A 80 -13.48 -7.72 -1.84
N LYS A 81 -12.60 -8.39 -2.62
CA LYS A 81 -11.95 -9.63 -2.17
C LYS A 81 -11.04 -9.46 -0.95
N TYR A 82 -10.64 -8.22 -0.65
CA TYR A 82 -9.80 -7.90 0.51
C TYR A 82 -10.61 -7.69 1.80
N GLY A 83 -11.93 -7.60 1.72
CA GLY A 83 -12.79 -7.35 2.87
C GLY A 83 -13.45 -5.96 2.83
N SER A 84 -14.16 -5.65 3.91
CA SER A 84 -14.99 -4.44 4.03
C SER A 84 -14.59 -3.53 5.18
N ARG A 85 -13.84 -4.05 6.15
CA ARG A 85 -13.35 -3.30 7.31
C ARG A 85 -11.86 -2.99 7.17
N PRO A 86 -11.37 -1.85 7.67
CA PRO A 86 -9.96 -1.49 7.54
C PRO A 86 -8.99 -2.56 8.04
N GLU A 87 -9.24 -3.14 9.21
CA GLU A 87 -8.37 -4.17 9.78
C GLU A 87 -8.35 -5.45 8.92
N GLU A 88 -9.53 -5.87 8.45
CA GLU A 88 -9.70 -7.04 7.58
C GLU A 88 -8.98 -6.85 6.24
N ILE A 89 -9.08 -5.66 5.65
CA ILE A 89 -8.39 -5.29 4.41
C ILE A 89 -6.88 -5.39 4.61
N ILE A 90 -6.34 -4.78 5.66
CA ILE A 90 -4.90 -4.82 5.95
C ILE A 90 -4.41 -6.25 6.11
N GLU A 91 -5.10 -7.06 6.93
CA GLU A 91 -4.74 -8.45 7.19
C GLU A 91 -4.78 -9.29 5.91
N THR A 92 -5.84 -9.16 5.11
CA THR A 92 -6.01 -9.93 3.87
C THR A 92 -4.96 -9.55 2.83
N VAL A 93 -4.69 -8.25 2.65
CA VAL A 93 -3.67 -7.76 1.71
C VAL A 93 -2.30 -8.30 2.10
N VAL A 94 -1.89 -8.14 3.35
CA VAL A 94 -0.59 -8.62 3.85
C VAL A 94 -0.46 -10.13 3.71
N LYS A 95 -1.51 -10.87 4.10
CA LYS A 95 -1.53 -12.34 4.04
C LYS A 95 -1.31 -12.85 2.62
N ILE A 96 -1.91 -12.21 1.62
CA ILE A 96 -1.78 -12.60 0.21
C ILE A 96 -0.41 -12.16 -0.31
N TRP A 97 -0.12 -10.86 -0.23
CA TRP A 97 0.96 -10.23 -0.96
C TRP A 97 2.35 -10.44 -0.36
N LEU A 98 2.44 -10.74 0.94
CA LEU A 98 3.71 -11.07 1.60
C LEU A 98 3.87 -12.58 1.83
N SER A 99 3.01 -13.41 1.24
CA SER A 99 3.18 -14.88 1.31
C SER A 99 4.42 -15.34 0.54
N LYS A 100 5.06 -16.43 1.00
CA LYS A 100 6.38 -16.89 0.51
C LYS A 100 6.50 -17.09 -1.02
N ASN A 101 5.40 -17.42 -1.69
CA ASN A 101 5.39 -17.72 -3.12
C ASN A 101 4.73 -16.60 -3.96
N MET A 102 4.35 -15.49 -3.33
CA MET A 102 3.75 -14.39 -4.07
C MET A 102 4.82 -13.62 -4.83
N ARG A 103 4.49 -13.23 -6.05
CA ARG A 103 5.30 -12.28 -6.83
C ARG A 103 5.22 -10.87 -6.24
N GLU A 104 6.18 -10.01 -6.60
CA GLU A 104 6.04 -8.57 -6.37
C GLU A 104 4.75 -8.04 -7.04
N PRO A 105 4.02 -7.12 -6.39
CA PRO A 105 2.91 -6.42 -7.02
C PRO A 105 3.39 -5.59 -8.23
N ASP A 106 2.56 -5.52 -9.25
CA ASP A 106 2.75 -4.76 -10.47
C ASP A 106 1.70 -3.65 -10.62
N VAL A 107 1.81 -2.84 -11.68
CA VAL A 107 0.92 -1.71 -11.95
C VAL A 107 -0.53 -2.12 -12.22
N GLY A 108 -0.80 -3.37 -12.59
CA GLY A 108 -2.13 -3.90 -12.90
C GLY A 108 -2.82 -4.57 -11.70
N ASP A 109 -2.16 -4.67 -10.56
CA ASP A 109 -2.70 -5.29 -9.35
C ASP A 109 -3.64 -4.37 -8.57
N VAL A 110 -3.69 -4.52 -7.24
CA VAL A 110 -4.55 -3.71 -6.36
C VAL A 110 -3.94 -2.34 -6.10
N TRP A 111 -4.81 -1.34 -6.15
CA TRP A 111 -4.54 0.04 -5.78
C TRP A 111 -5.46 0.44 -4.63
N PHE A 112 -5.18 1.60 -4.03
CA PHE A 112 -5.99 2.20 -2.99
C PHE A 112 -6.35 3.61 -3.43
N GLY A 113 -7.64 3.86 -3.64
CA GLY A 113 -8.15 5.17 -4.03
C GLY A 113 -9.34 5.58 -3.17
N THR A 114 -9.60 6.87 -3.10
CA THR A 114 -10.81 7.40 -2.46
C THR A 114 -12.01 7.23 -3.39
N SER A 115 -13.23 7.41 -2.88
CA SER A 115 -14.45 7.33 -3.70
C SER A 115 -14.45 8.32 -4.87
N VAL A 116 -13.71 9.43 -4.78
CA VAL A 116 -13.55 10.42 -5.86
C VAL A 116 -12.96 9.77 -7.12
N VAL A 117 -12.00 8.85 -6.96
CA VAL A 117 -11.32 8.17 -8.06
C VAL A 117 -12.24 7.14 -8.76
N LEU A 118 -13.34 6.74 -8.13
CA LEU A 118 -14.34 5.84 -8.74
C LEU A 118 -15.38 6.58 -9.59
N GLU A 119 -15.42 7.91 -9.53
CA GLU A 119 -16.41 8.75 -10.22
C GLU A 119 -15.88 9.43 -11.49
N GLU A 120 -14.58 9.29 -11.80
CA GLU A 120 -13.92 9.79 -13.02
C GLU A 120 -13.91 8.77 -14.17
#